data_AF-A0A3S0BKZ0-F1
#
_entry.id   AF-A0A3S0BKZ0-F1
#
_cell.length_a   1.000
_cell.length_b   1.000
_cell.length_c   1.000
_cell.angle_alpha   90.00
_cell.angle_beta   90.00
_cell.angle_gamma   90.00
#
_symmetry.space_group_name_H-M   'P 1'
#
loop_
_entity.id
_entity.type
_entity.pdbx_description
1 polymer ?
#
loop_
_entity_poly.entity_id
_entity_poly.type
_entity_poly.pdbx_seq_one_letter_code
_entity_poly.pdbx_strand_id
1 'polypeptide(L)'
;MGIYTNTKERLGKMWRSYRTAIAFRDLFKTPDGELSNDAEIVLKTIAKFCNAESTSIRYGLSQVIDPYQVAVNEGRRQVYLMMLKKINVKDEQINDFFEREVSDG
;
A
#
# COMPACT_ATOMS: atom_id res chain seq x y z
N MET A 1 5.88 33.06 11.16
CA MET A 1 4.59 32.31 11.22
C MET A 1 4.45 31.32 10.04
N GLY A 2 5.53 30.65 9.60
CA GLY A 2 5.51 29.76 8.42
C GLY A 2 6.08 28.34 8.65
N ILE A 3 6.66 28.07 9.83
CA ILE A 3 7.22 26.75 10.17
C ILE A 3 6.13 25.86 10.80
N TYR A 4 5.29 26.44 11.66
CA TYR A 4 4.25 25.73 12.42
C TYR A 4 3.11 25.17 11.56
N THR A 5 2.77 25.83 10.45
CA THR A 5 1.77 25.37 9.47
C THR A 5 2.24 24.15 8.69
N ASN A 6 3.53 24.12 8.32
CA ASN A 6 4.14 22.99 7.61
C ASN A 6 4.18 21.72 8.48
N THR A 7 4.51 21.86 9.77
CA THR A 7 4.54 20.73 10.72
C THR A 7 3.15 20.13 10.93
N LYS A 8 2.10 20.94 11.16
CA LYS A 8 0.73 20.43 11.33
C LYS A 8 0.20 19.72 10.08
N GLU A 9 0.48 20.24 8.88
CA GLU A 9 0.09 19.58 7.63
C GLU A 9 0.81 18.25 7.41
N ARG A 10 2.10 18.19 7.72
CA ARG A 10 2.90 16.95 7.69
C ARG A 10 2.33 15.91 8.64
N LEU A 11 2.10 16.28 9.90
CA LEU A 11 1.47 15.41 10.91
C LEU A 11 0.10 14.92 10.45
N GLY A 12 -0.74 15.79 9.88
CA GLY A 12 -2.07 15.42 9.37
C GLY A 12 -2.03 14.47 8.16
N LYS A 13 -1.04 14.57 7.27
CA LYS A 13 -0.83 13.62 6.17
C LYS A 13 -0.30 12.28 6.69
N MET A 14 0.66 12.33 7.61
CA MET A 14 1.26 11.15 8.24
C MET A 14 0.22 10.35 9.02
N TRP A 15 -0.57 11.01 9.88
CA TRP A 15 -1.67 10.40 10.62
C TRP A 15 -2.69 9.70 9.71
N ARG A 16 -3.03 10.32 8.56
CA ARG A 16 -3.90 9.67 7.57
C ARG A 16 -3.26 8.43 6.96
N SER A 17 -2.00 8.50 6.57
CA SER A 17 -1.26 7.34 6.04
C SER A 17 -1.20 6.20 7.05
N TYR A 18 -0.96 6.55 8.32
CA TYR A 18 -0.91 5.66 9.47
C TYR A 18 -2.25 4.97 9.75
N ARG A 19 -3.34 5.75 9.91
CA ARG A 19 -4.69 5.18 10.12
C ARG A 19 -5.10 4.27 8.97
N THR A 20 -4.70 4.63 7.75
CA THR A 20 -4.96 3.78 6.59
C THR A 20 -4.19 2.46 6.70
N ALA A 21 -2.93 2.47 7.15
CA ALA A 21 -2.17 1.24 7.33
C ALA A 21 -2.81 0.30 8.36
N ILE A 22 -3.22 0.82 9.52
CA ILE A 22 -3.96 0.04 10.53
C ILE A 22 -5.25 -0.54 9.93
N ALA A 23 -6.05 0.29 9.26
CA ALA A 23 -7.32 -0.17 8.69
C ALA A 23 -7.12 -1.32 7.70
N PHE A 24 -6.06 -1.28 6.88
CA PHE A 24 -5.71 -2.39 6.00
C PHE A 24 -5.25 -3.63 6.77
N ARG A 25 -4.40 -3.46 7.79
CA ARG A 25 -3.95 -4.57 8.62
C ARG A 25 -5.13 -5.27 9.29
N ASP A 26 -5.95 -4.52 10.02
CA ASP A 26 -7.07 -5.05 10.81
C ASP A 26 -8.18 -5.64 9.93
N LEU A 27 -8.33 -5.17 8.69
CA LEU A 27 -9.28 -5.73 7.73
C LEU A 27 -8.86 -7.09 7.19
N PHE A 28 -7.55 -7.28 6.95
CA PHE A 28 -7.03 -8.48 6.28
C PHE A 28 -6.42 -9.50 7.25
N LYS A 29 -6.03 -9.08 8.45
CA LYS A 29 -5.37 -9.95 9.43
C LYS A 29 -6.26 -10.31 10.61
N THR A 30 -6.07 -11.52 11.10
CA THR A 30 -6.62 -11.99 12.37
C THR A 30 -5.83 -11.42 13.56
N PRO A 31 -6.35 -11.51 14.80
CA PRO A 31 -5.69 -10.95 15.98
C PRO A 31 -4.29 -11.53 16.30
N ASP A 32 -3.98 -12.72 15.79
CA ASP A 32 -2.66 -13.35 15.84
C ASP A 32 -1.69 -12.83 14.77
N GLY A 33 -2.14 -11.95 13.88
CA GLY A 33 -1.31 -11.28 12.87
C GLY A 33 -1.19 -12.03 11.54
N GLU A 34 -1.87 -13.17 11.40
CA GLU A 34 -1.97 -13.95 10.18
C GLU A 34 -3.08 -13.44 9.26
N LEU A 35 -3.09 -13.84 7.99
CA LEU A 35 -4.21 -13.53 7.09
C LEU A 35 -5.40 -14.43 7.42
N SER A 36 -6.60 -13.87 7.41
CA SER A 36 -7.81 -14.72 7.45
C SER A 36 -7.99 -15.48 6.13
N ASN A 37 -8.71 -16.61 6.16
CA ASN A 37 -9.02 -17.37 4.94
C ASN A 37 -9.73 -16.51 3.88
N ASP A 38 -10.68 -15.67 4.30
CA ASP A 38 -11.39 -14.76 3.39
C ASP A 38 -10.45 -13.68 2.84
N ALA A 39 -9.54 -13.16 3.67
CA ALA A 39 -8.52 -12.22 3.25
C ALA A 39 -7.62 -12.80 2.17
N GLU A 40 -7.21 -14.07 2.28
CA GLU A 40 -6.43 -14.75 1.24
C GLU A 40 -7.20 -14.85 -0.09
N ILE A 41 -8.49 -15.21 -0.05
CA ILE A 41 -9.33 -15.33 -1.25
C ILE A 41 -9.46 -13.96 -1.94
N VAL A 42 -9.72 -12.91 -1.15
CA VAL A 42 -9.82 -11.54 -1.66
C VAL A 42 -8.48 -11.08 -2.24
N LEU A 43 -7.37 -11.29 -1.53
CA LEU A 43 -6.04 -10.88 -2.01
C LEU A 43 -5.65 -11.59 -3.30
N LYS A 44 -5.93 -12.90 -3.44
CA LYS A 44 -5.72 -13.63 -4.70
C LYS A 44 -6.54 -13.03 -5.85
N THR A 45 -7.79 -12.67 -5.58
CA THR A 45 -8.66 -12.03 -6.59
C THR A 45 -8.14 -10.67 -7.01
N ILE A 46 -7.72 -9.84 -6.05
CA ILE A 46 -7.15 -8.51 -6.30
C ILE A 46 -5.81 -8.63 -7.02
N ALA A 47 -4.95 -9.58 -6.63
CA ALA A 47 -3.67 -9.83 -7.29
C ALA A 47 -3.84 -10.11 -8.79
N LYS A 48 -4.86 -10.91 -9.16
CA LYS A 48 -5.22 -11.18 -10.55
C LYS A 48 -5.67 -9.91 -11.28
N PHE A 49 -6.58 -9.13 -10.68
CA PHE A 49 -7.04 -7.87 -11.27
C PHE A 49 -5.90 -6.87 -11.47
N CYS A 50 -4.96 -6.83 -10.52
CA CYS A 50 -3.82 -5.94 -10.51
C CYS A 50 -2.64 -6.41 -11.38
N ASN A 51 -2.75 -7.54 -12.08
CA ASN A 51 -1.65 -8.12 -12.87
C ASN A 51 -0.37 -8.31 -12.02
N ALA A 52 -0.54 -8.72 -10.75
CA ALA A 52 0.54 -8.80 -9.78
C ALA A 52 1.59 -9.86 -10.14
N GLU A 53 1.13 -11.05 -10.55
CA GLU A 53 1.97 -12.22 -10.82
C GLU A 53 2.20 -12.45 -12.33
N SER A 54 1.57 -11.65 -13.18
CA SER A 54 1.65 -11.78 -14.64
C SER A 54 2.63 -10.77 -15.22
N THR A 55 3.25 -11.07 -16.36
CA THR A 55 4.08 -10.09 -17.08
C THR A 55 3.25 -8.84 -17.42
N SER A 56 3.88 -7.67 -17.39
CA SER A 56 3.26 -6.41 -17.84
C SER A 56 3.42 -6.19 -19.34
N ILE A 57 4.36 -6.89 -19.99
CA ILE A 57 4.63 -6.81 -21.43
C ILE A 57 3.37 -7.17 -22.20
N ARG A 58 2.96 -6.27 -23.09
CA ARG A 58 1.85 -6.47 -24.03
C ARG A 58 2.31 -6.03 -25.41
N TYR A 59 1.81 -6.72 -26.43
CA TYR A 59 2.10 -6.41 -27.82
C TYR A 59 0.86 -5.81 -28.46
N GLY A 60 1.06 -4.77 -29.27
CA GLY A 60 0.03 -4.21 -30.13
C GLY A 60 -0.18 -5.03 -31.40
N LEU A 61 -1.04 -4.54 -32.30
CA LEU A 61 -1.40 -5.22 -33.55
C LEU A 61 -0.20 -5.52 -34.46
N SER A 62 0.85 -4.69 -34.40
CA SER A 62 2.07 -4.83 -35.19
C SER A 62 3.10 -5.79 -34.58
N GLN A 63 2.75 -6.55 -33.54
CA GLN A 63 3.69 -7.38 -32.76
C GLN A 63 4.84 -6.58 -32.11
N VAL A 64 4.69 -5.26 -32.03
CA VAL A 64 5.59 -4.37 -31.28
C VAL A 64 5.02 -4.20 -29.87
N ILE A 65 5.90 -4.04 -28.87
CA ILE A 65 5.50 -3.77 -27.49
C ILE A 65 4.62 -2.51 -27.46
N ASP A 66 3.47 -2.60 -26.79
CA ASP A 66 2.58 -1.48 -26.51
C ASP A 66 2.99 -0.83 -25.17
N PRO A 67 3.68 0.33 -25.20
CA PRO A 67 4.17 0.96 -23.98
C PRO A 67 3.03 1.46 -23.07
N TYR A 68 1.88 1.81 -23.63
CA TYR A 68 0.74 2.29 -22.86
C TYR A 68 0.14 1.15 -22.03
N GLN A 69 -0.10 0.00 -22.65
CA GLN A 69 -0.63 -1.17 -21.93
C GLN A 69 0.35 -1.68 -20.87
N VAL A 70 1.65 -1.64 -21.14
CA VAL A 70 2.69 -1.94 -20.14
C VAL A 70 2.57 -1.01 -18.94
N ALA A 71 2.52 0.31 -19.17
CA ALA A 71 2.42 1.29 -18.10
C ALA A 71 1.15 1.11 -17.24
N VAL A 72 0.00 0.81 -17.87
CA VAL A 72 -1.25 0.52 -17.16
C VAL A 72 -1.12 -0.72 -16.27
N ASN A 73 -0.51 -1.79 -16.78
CA ASN A 73 -0.30 -3.02 -16.01
C ASN A 73 0.66 -2.81 -14.84
N GLU A 74 1.73 -2.03 -15.03
CA GLU A 74 2.64 -1.67 -13.94
C GLU A 74 1.97 -0.81 -12.88
N GLY A 75 1.17 0.18 -13.28
CA GLY A 75 0.41 1.00 -12.34
C GLY A 75 -0.54 0.17 -11.48
N ARG A 76 -1.24 -0.80 -12.09
CA ARG A 76 -2.10 -1.75 -11.36
C ARG A 76 -1.31 -2.63 -10.39
N ARG A 77 -0.14 -3.13 -10.80
CA ARG A 77 0.75 -3.90 -9.92
C ARG A 77 1.21 -3.07 -8.73
N GLN A 78 1.56 -1.80 -8.96
CA GLN A 78 1.98 -0.88 -7.90
C GLN A 78 0.87 -0.70 -6.85
N VAL A 79 -0.39 -0.60 -7.26
CA VAL A 79 -1.53 -0.53 -6.33
C VAL A 79 -1.56 -1.76 -5.41
N TYR A 80 -1.41 -2.97 -5.97
CA TYR A 80 -1.38 -4.19 -5.16
C TYR A 80 -0.20 -4.20 -4.17
N LEU A 81 0.99 -3.83 -4.62
CA LEU A 81 2.18 -3.74 -3.75
C LEU A 81 1.98 -2.71 -2.62
N MET A 82 1.32 -1.58 -2.91
CA MET A 82 0.99 -0.58 -1.90
C MET A 82 0.00 -1.11 -0.85
N MET A 83 -0.97 -1.92 -1.26
CA MET A 83 -1.88 -2.59 -0.34
C MET A 83 -1.13 -3.58 0.56
N LEU A 84 -0.31 -4.46 -0.02
CA LEU A 84 0.50 -5.43 0.75
C LEU A 84 1.41 -4.73 1.75
N LYS A 85 2.05 -3.62 1.35
CA LYS A 85 2.87 -2.81 2.26
C LYS A 85 2.07 -2.33 3.48
N LYS A 86 0.81 -1.93 3.29
CA LYS A 86 -0.06 -1.47 4.39
C LYS A 86 -0.50 -2.63 5.29
N ILE A 87 -0.85 -3.77 4.70
CA ILE A 87 -1.27 -4.97 5.43
C ILE A 87 -0.11 -5.50 6.31
N ASN A 88 1.12 -5.41 5.84
CA ASN A 88 2.31 -5.94 6.52
C ASN A 88 3.00 -4.97 7.47
N VAL A 89 2.40 -3.83 7.80
CA VAL A 89 2.95 -2.93 8.82
C VAL A 89 2.92 -3.62 10.19
N LYS A 90 4.08 -3.68 10.85
CA LYS A 90 4.25 -4.27 12.18
C LYS A 90 3.95 -3.26 13.29
N ASP A 91 3.60 -3.75 14.48
CA ASP A 91 3.37 -2.90 15.67
C ASP A 91 4.61 -2.12 16.10
N GLU A 92 5.81 -2.68 15.97
CA GLU A 92 7.07 -1.96 16.21
C GLU A 92 7.22 -0.75 15.28
N GLN A 93 6.90 -0.95 14.00
CA GLN A 93 6.86 0.11 13.00
C GLN A 93 5.67 1.06 13.19
N ILE A 94 4.77 0.77 14.13
CA ILE A 94 3.70 1.68 14.51
C ILE A 94 4.17 2.52 15.70
N ASN A 95 4.76 1.87 16.70
CA ASN A 95 5.22 2.52 17.93
C ASN A 95 6.42 3.45 17.68
N ASP A 96 7.42 3.00 16.91
CA ASP A 96 8.57 3.83 16.50
C ASP A 96 8.15 5.13 15.81
N PHE A 97 7.02 5.11 15.09
CA PHE A 97 6.51 6.28 14.37
C PHE A 97 5.85 7.31 15.30
N PHE A 98 5.27 6.90 16.42
CA PHE A 98 4.76 7.84 17.43
C PHE A 98 5.88 8.40 18.28
N GLU A 99 6.82 7.55 18.71
CA GLU A 99 7.88 7.94 19.65
C GLU A 99 8.85 8.96 19.05
N ARG A 100 9.21 8.81 17.76
CA ARG A 100 10.08 9.78 17.07
C ARG A 100 9.46 11.17 16.97
N GLU A 101 8.18 11.26 16.61
CA GLU A 101 7.53 12.55 16.36
C GLU A 101 7.09 13.26 17.66
N VAL A 102 6.86 12.52 18.75
CA VAL A 102 6.63 13.11 20.09
C VAL A 102 7.93 13.65 20.68
N SER A 103 9.08 13.07 20.34
CA SER A 103 10.40 13.50 20.82
C SER A 103 10.99 14.66 20.02
N ASP A 104 10.59 14.83 18.75
CA ASP A 104 11.07 15.89 17.85
C ASP A 104 10.16 17.16 17.83
N GLY A 105 9.15 17.23 18.71
CA GLY A 105 8.22 18.37 18.85
C GLY A 105 8.36 19.13 20.16
#